data_AF-A0AAD4MMD3-F1
#
_entry.id   AF-A0AAD4MMD3-F1
#
_cell.length_a   1.000
_cell.length_b   1.000
_cell.length_c   1.000
_cell.angle_alpha   90.00
_cell.angle_beta   90.00
_cell.angle_gamma   90.00
#
_symmetry.space_group_name_H-M   'P 1'
#
loop_
_entity.id
_entity.type
_entity.pdbx_description
1 polymer ?
#
loop_
_entity_poly.entity_id
_entity_poly.type
_entity_poly.pdbx_seq_one_letter_code
_entity_poly.pdbx_strand_id
1 'polypeptide(L)'
;MAQESAIPLTQLGDESNQKHFPEMGICIENRRSKGESEDRSVRKNCFIRCFNFVRAKTKLFWLLFLIKTICFMAEIGIYAKQAEFISATNYSAAMTKFNGSLEAFEEEKNEHLSEHQTDMCGLILLDLLILVFIFVEAGPYLWTLIGRLLKSIIGFFRRVLWCLKWENRSDSSETLEEIKHSMFASFLFFVREAFIGIFSLDVDSILSSLVTAAAWSVAVGIGILTMKLPKYVSWFILWMLTIAVVYIMTDIHIYLTELRKSFPENDLKKEIRNFSVQVGFDPENVYITKNTENGITNDIPLYYADMLFHKRIVFRDTAIGYSYDDLERDDDLLKLLEAFEKYSENDTTPNIALQTVMDRIRSLKTNNNRKVLAVFAHEIGHWTHNHVPWKFLVQALNLLLLILLFIALHKEESLYTAFGFKSQPILIGAIIILYMVAAPFNFIANLVVNRFNHLTEFEADRYTVTVGLGPEFCSFWKKLSDRIPFQEHWLFSLYQSTHPPHYERLQALNCSGT
;
A
#
# COMPACT_ATOMS: atom_id res chain seq x y z
N MET A 1 3.03 34.41 -86.95
CA MET A 1 2.95 35.06 -85.64
C MET A 1 3.47 34.05 -84.61
N ALA A 2 4.77 33.86 -84.37
CA ALA A 2 5.90 34.80 -84.37
C ALA A 2 5.62 35.97 -83.39
N GLN A 3 6.47 36.35 -82.43
CA GLN A 3 7.93 36.48 -82.41
C GLN A 3 8.45 36.44 -80.94
N GLU A 4 9.57 35.76 -80.62
CA GLU A 4 10.99 36.24 -80.52
C GLU A 4 11.24 37.15 -79.29
N SER A 5 12.37 37.19 -78.57
CA SER A 5 13.81 36.87 -78.77
C SER A 5 14.52 36.98 -77.39
N ALA A 6 15.35 36.02 -76.92
CA ALA A 6 16.82 35.89 -77.01
C ALA A 6 17.70 36.80 -76.07
N ILE A 7 18.41 36.22 -75.06
CA ILE A 7 19.91 36.06 -74.89
C ILE A 7 20.65 37.33 -74.31
N PRO A 8 21.83 37.33 -73.61
CA PRO A 8 22.55 36.39 -72.71
C PRO A 8 23.18 37.00 -71.39
N LEU A 9 23.82 36.10 -70.63
CA LEU A 9 24.94 36.17 -69.65
C LEU A 9 26.00 37.32 -69.66
N THR A 10 26.54 37.55 -68.43
CA THR A 10 27.93 37.84 -67.95
C THR A 10 28.31 39.22 -67.38
N GLN A 11 29.15 39.14 -66.31
CA GLN A 11 30.09 40.12 -65.71
C GLN A 11 29.57 40.92 -64.48
N LEU A 12 30.00 40.61 -63.25
CA LEU A 12 31.26 40.96 -62.52
C LEU A 12 31.04 42.19 -61.61
N GLY A 13 31.44 42.07 -60.33
CA GLY A 13 31.88 43.22 -59.51
C GLY A 13 31.06 43.58 -58.27
N ASP A 14 31.63 43.20 -57.12
CA ASP A 14 31.83 43.96 -55.89
C ASP A 14 30.69 44.51 -54.98
N GLU A 15 30.80 44.03 -53.73
CA GLU A 15 30.87 44.75 -52.46
C GLU A 15 29.68 45.56 -51.91
N SER A 16 29.28 45.09 -50.71
CA SER A 16 28.89 45.87 -49.53
C SER A 16 27.49 46.52 -49.50
N ASN A 17 26.58 45.97 -48.69
CA ASN A 17 26.21 46.63 -47.43
C ASN A 17 25.27 45.80 -46.54
N GLN A 18 25.59 45.85 -45.25
CA GLN A 18 24.99 45.14 -44.12
C GLN A 18 23.51 45.51 -43.90
N LYS A 19 22.68 44.51 -43.55
CA LYS A 19 21.45 44.70 -42.75
C LYS A 19 21.44 43.72 -41.59
N HIS A 20 21.44 44.27 -40.38
CA HIS A 20 21.30 43.61 -39.09
C HIS A 20 19.96 42.87 -38.95
N PHE A 21 19.99 41.60 -38.52
CA PHE A 21 18.92 40.91 -37.81
C PHE A 21 19.52 40.31 -36.52
N PRO A 22 18.80 40.32 -35.37
CA PRO A 22 19.33 39.79 -34.11
C PRO A 22 19.30 38.26 -34.12
N GLU A 23 20.47 37.63 -34.10
CA GLU A 23 20.63 36.18 -34.07
C GLU A 23 20.31 35.59 -32.68
N MET A 24 19.32 34.70 -32.65
CA MET A 24 19.21 33.62 -31.66
C MET A 24 20.35 32.63 -31.92
N GLY A 25 21.42 32.72 -31.12
CA GLY A 25 22.57 31.82 -31.20
C GLY A 25 22.21 30.40 -30.73
N ILE A 26 21.96 29.53 -31.71
CA ILE A 26 21.97 28.08 -31.59
C ILE A 26 23.45 27.66 -31.53
N CYS A 27 23.91 27.12 -30.39
CA CYS A 27 25.22 26.48 -30.28
C CYS A 27 25.24 25.15 -31.06
N ILE A 28 25.64 25.20 -32.33
CA ILE A 28 26.21 24.04 -33.03
C ILE A 28 27.72 24.10 -32.80
N GLU A 29 28.21 23.17 -31.99
CA GLU A 29 29.60 23.07 -31.57
C GLU A 29 30.46 22.47 -32.69
N ASN A 30 31.23 23.31 -33.39
CA ASN A 30 32.26 22.87 -34.34
C ASN A 30 33.59 22.70 -33.57
N ARG A 31 33.99 21.45 -33.31
CA ARG A 31 35.26 21.14 -32.65
C ARG A 31 36.45 21.56 -33.51
N ARG A 32 37.23 22.55 -33.06
CA ARG A 32 38.68 22.62 -33.32
C ARG A 32 39.40 23.53 -32.32
N SER A 33 40.16 22.88 -31.43
CA SER A 33 41.38 23.34 -30.75
C SER A 33 41.47 24.80 -30.29
N LYS A 34 41.28 25.04 -28.98
CA LYS A 34 42.18 25.84 -28.10
C LYS A 34 41.55 26.02 -26.71
N GLY A 35 42.32 25.74 -25.65
CA GLY A 35 42.11 26.33 -24.32
C GLY A 35 41.47 25.44 -23.23
N GLU A 36 42.24 24.52 -22.63
CA GLU A 36 41.82 23.77 -21.42
C GLU A 36 41.70 24.62 -20.14
N SER A 37 42.06 25.91 -20.15
CA SER A 37 41.99 26.79 -18.97
C SER A 37 40.68 27.58 -18.87
N GLU A 38 39.98 27.86 -19.97
CA GLU A 38 38.68 28.58 -19.96
C GLU A 38 37.50 27.65 -19.64
N ASP A 39 37.59 26.36 -19.98
CA ASP A 39 36.54 25.36 -19.77
C ASP A 39 36.29 25.10 -18.26
N ARG A 40 37.32 25.25 -17.40
CA ARG A 40 37.16 25.06 -15.94
C ARG A 40 36.45 26.24 -15.26
N SER A 41 36.59 27.45 -15.80
CA SER A 41 35.89 28.67 -15.36
C SER A 41 34.43 28.66 -15.80
N VAL A 42 34.16 28.27 -17.06
CA VAL A 42 32.80 28.16 -17.62
C VAL A 42 32.03 27.00 -16.97
N ARG A 43 32.66 25.84 -16.73
CA ARG A 43 32.02 24.74 -15.97
C ARG A 43 31.75 25.11 -14.52
N LYS A 44 32.65 25.82 -13.83
CA LYS A 44 32.39 26.33 -12.47
C LYS A 44 31.26 27.35 -12.46
N ASN A 45 31.18 28.24 -13.45
CA ASN A 45 30.09 29.21 -13.55
C ASN A 45 28.74 28.56 -13.95
N CYS A 46 28.75 27.46 -14.69
CA CYS A 46 27.54 26.67 -14.98
C CYS A 46 27.08 25.91 -13.72
N PHE A 47 28.03 25.33 -12.96
CA PHE A 47 27.74 24.63 -11.70
C PHE A 47 27.25 25.58 -10.60
N ILE A 48 27.82 26.79 -10.51
CA ILE A 48 27.38 27.84 -9.57
C ILE A 48 26.03 28.45 -9.99
N ARG A 49 25.75 28.58 -11.30
CA ARG A 49 24.42 29.01 -11.78
C ARG A 49 23.33 27.97 -11.51
N CYS A 50 23.65 26.68 -11.50
CA CYS A 50 22.70 25.64 -11.10
C CYS A 50 22.31 25.71 -9.61
N PHE A 51 23.10 26.36 -8.75
CA PHE A 51 22.84 26.44 -7.31
C PHE A 51 22.18 27.75 -6.84
N ASN A 52 22.08 28.78 -7.69
CA ASN A 52 21.24 29.96 -7.43
C ASN A 52 19.75 29.67 -7.73
N PHE A 53 19.27 28.50 -7.28
CA PHE A 53 17.99 27.91 -7.71
C PHE A 53 16.82 28.22 -6.76
N VAL A 54 17.08 28.81 -5.59
CA VAL A 54 16.01 29.09 -4.62
C VAL A 54 15.45 30.49 -4.87
N ARG A 55 14.38 30.55 -5.68
CA ARG A 55 13.54 31.75 -5.78
C ARG A 55 12.99 32.08 -4.38
N ALA A 56 12.81 33.37 -4.09
CA ALA A 56 12.13 33.79 -2.87
C ALA A 56 10.75 33.13 -2.78
N LYS A 57 10.54 32.34 -1.72
CA LYS A 57 9.31 31.59 -1.49
C LYS A 57 8.17 32.52 -1.06
N THR A 58 6.95 32.20 -1.48
CA THR A 58 5.76 32.96 -1.09
C THR A 58 5.37 32.68 0.36
N LYS A 59 4.56 33.56 0.98
CA LYS A 59 3.98 33.30 2.31
C LYS A 59 3.15 32.01 2.33
N LEU A 60 2.43 31.74 1.24
CA LEU A 60 1.63 30.52 1.09
C LEU A 60 2.49 29.25 1.10
N PHE A 61 3.65 29.27 0.42
CA PHE A 61 4.60 28.15 0.46
C PHE A 61 5.02 27.85 1.91
N TRP A 62 5.47 28.87 2.65
CA TRP A 62 5.93 28.68 4.03
C TRP A 62 4.83 28.22 4.97
N LEU A 63 3.61 28.71 4.79
CA LEU A 63 2.46 28.26 5.57
C LEU A 63 2.16 26.77 5.33
N LEU A 64 2.08 26.34 4.07
CA LEU A 64 1.82 24.94 3.72
C LEU A 64 2.97 24.02 4.16
N PHE A 65 4.21 24.47 4.00
CA PHE A 65 5.39 23.76 4.47
C PHE A 65 5.34 23.58 5.99
N LEU A 66 5.08 24.65 6.74
CA LEU A 66 4.96 24.60 8.20
C LEU A 66 3.86 23.65 8.66
N ILE A 67 2.67 23.73 8.05
CA ILE A 67 1.54 22.83 8.38
C ILE A 67 1.92 21.37 8.13
N LYS A 68 2.52 21.07 6.98
CA LYS A 68 2.97 19.70 6.66
C LYS A 68 4.02 19.22 7.65
N THR A 69 5.01 20.07 7.99
CA THR A 69 6.04 19.74 8.98
C THR A 69 5.44 19.49 10.35
N ILE A 70 4.45 20.26 10.79
CA ILE A 70 3.76 20.02 12.08
C ILE A 70 3.06 18.65 12.08
N CYS A 71 2.31 18.32 11.02
CA CYS A 71 1.64 17.03 10.92
C CYS A 71 2.65 15.87 10.94
N PHE A 72 3.73 16.01 10.17
CA PHE A 72 4.78 15.01 10.10
C PHE A 72 5.53 14.84 11.43
N MET A 73 5.80 15.93 12.16
CA MET A 73 6.39 15.86 13.50
C MET A 73 5.44 15.19 14.50
N ALA A 74 4.13 15.39 14.36
CA ALA A 74 3.15 14.68 15.17
C ALA A 74 3.18 13.17 14.89
N GLU A 75 3.25 12.76 13.61
CA GLU A 75 3.42 11.36 13.21
C GLU A 75 4.70 10.75 13.79
N ILE A 76 5.86 11.39 13.64
CA ILE A 76 7.12 10.92 14.25
C ILE A 76 6.98 10.80 15.76
N GLY A 77 6.30 11.76 16.42
CA GLY A 77 6.06 11.71 17.85
C GLY A 77 5.27 10.47 18.29
N ILE A 78 4.34 9.98 17.47
CA ILE A 78 3.60 8.74 17.72
C ILE A 78 4.53 7.52 17.59
N TYR A 79 5.34 7.44 16.54
CA TYR A 79 6.33 6.37 16.37
C TYR A 79 7.38 6.35 17.49
N ALA A 80 7.86 7.52 17.91
CA ALA A 80 8.80 7.63 19.01
C ALA A 80 8.21 7.13 20.33
N LYS A 81 6.93 7.42 20.60
CA LYS A 81 6.22 6.88 21.78
C LYS A 81 6.10 5.37 21.75
N GLN A 82 5.88 4.77 20.58
CA GLN A 82 5.87 3.32 20.45
C GLN A 82 7.24 2.72 20.77
N ALA A 83 8.33 3.31 20.27
CA ALA A 83 9.68 2.87 20.56
C ALA A 83 10.01 2.97 22.07
N GLU A 84 9.63 4.09 22.70
CA GLU A 84 9.77 4.28 24.15
C GLU A 84 9.00 3.20 24.92
N PHE A 85 7.76 2.92 24.52
CA PHE A 85 6.91 1.91 25.15
C PHE A 85 7.49 0.49 25.03
N ILE A 86 8.00 0.11 23.86
CA ILE A 86 8.70 -1.17 23.67
C ILE A 86 9.95 -1.22 24.56
N SER A 87 10.77 -0.16 24.56
CA SER A 87 12.00 -0.13 25.36
C SER A 87 11.76 -0.23 26.87
N ALA A 88 10.63 0.31 27.35
CA ALA A 88 10.21 0.29 28.75
C ALA A 88 9.54 -1.02 29.17
N THR A 89 9.32 -1.96 28.25
CA THR A 89 8.71 -3.25 28.55
C THR A 89 9.64 -4.08 29.43
N ASN A 90 9.16 -4.44 30.62
CA ASN A 90 9.93 -5.18 31.62
C ASN A 90 9.86 -6.69 31.37
N TYR A 91 11.01 -7.35 31.57
CA TYR A 91 11.13 -8.81 31.47
C TYR A 91 10.13 -9.58 32.35
N SER A 92 9.79 -9.04 33.54
CA SER A 92 8.85 -9.68 34.45
C SER A 92 7.46 -9.90 33.86
N ALA A 93 7.06 -9.09 32.88
CA ALA A 93 5.78 -9.23 32.18
C ALA A 93 5.82 -10.31 31.07
N ALA A 94 7.02 -10.69 30.60
CA ALA A 94 7.23 -11.61 29.49
C ALA A 94 7.94 -12.92 29.89
N MET A 95 8.29 -13.09 31.17
CA MET A 95 9.08 -14.21 31.70
C MET A 95 8.54 -15.60 31.32
N THR A 96 7.21 -15.75 31.27
CA THR A 96 6.54 -17.00 30.90
C THR A 96 6.75 -17.38 29.43
N LYS A 97 6.88 -16.40 28.53
CA LYS A 97 7.12 -16.65 27.09
C LYS A 97 8.52 -17.20 26.83
N PHE A 98 9.53 -16.62 27.50
CA PHE A 98 10.93 -16.91 27.22
C PHE A 98 11.52 -18.03 28.08
N ASN A 99 10.68 -18.83 28.77
CA ASN A 99 11.10 -19.91 29.66
C ASN A 99 12.21 -19.49 30.66
N GLY A 100 12.16 -18.26 31.17
CA GLY A 100 13.18 -17.74 32.08
C GLY A 100 14.50 -17.28 31.42
N SER A 101 14.61 -17.29 30.08
CA SER A 101 15.74 -16.69 29.35
C SER A 101 15.58 -15.18 29.21
N LEU A 102 16.41 -14.42 29.91
CA LEU A 102 16.49 -12.96 29.74
C LEU A 102 17.15 -12.60 28.39
N GLU A 103 18.14 -13.38 27.96
CA GLU A 103 18.89 -13.15 26.73
C GLU A 103 17.98 -13.22 25.50
N ALA A 104 17.11 -14.23 25.42
CA ALA A 104 16.15 -14.37 24.32
C ALA A 104 15.12 -13.23 24.30
N PHE A 105 14.71 -12.72 25.48
CA PHE A 105 13.83 -11.55 25.55
C PHE A 105 14.51 -10.28 25.05
N GLU A 106 15.77 -10.05 25.45
CA GLU A 106 16.52 -8.89 25.02
C GLU A 106 16.82 -8.93 23.52
N GLU A 107 17.12 -10.11 22.97
CA GLU A 107 17.31 -10.32 21.53
C GLU A 107 16.03 -9.99 20.74
N GLU A 108 14.89 -10.59 21.07
CA GLU A 108 13.62 -10.32 20.38
C GLU A 108 13.17 -8.85 20.56
N LYS A 109 13.44 -8.24 21.72
CA LYS A 109 13.18 -6.80 21.95
C LYS A 109 14.00 -5.92 21.03
N ASN A 110 15.29 -6.21 20.90
CA ASN A 110 16.19 -5.42 20.06
C ASN A 110 15.85 -5.61 18.58
N GLU A 111 15.47 -6.82 18.16
CA GLU A 111 14.99 -7.09 16.80
C GLU A 111 13.73 -6.28 16.48
N HIS A 112 12.70 -6.37 17.34
CA HIS A 112 11.45 -5.64 17.13
C HIS A 112 11.64 -4.12 17.17
N LEU A 113 12.51 -3.61 18.05
CA LEU A 113 12.86 -2.21 18.10
C LEU A 113 13.62 -1.76 16.83
N SER A 114 14.51 -2.60 16.30
CA SER A 114 15.24 -2.33 15.06
C SER A 114 14.31 -2.30 13.85
N GLU A 115 13.34 -3.22 13.78
CA GLU A 115 12.31 -3.24 12.74
C GLU A 115 11.48 -1.95 12.77
N HIS A 116 10.95 -1.59 13.95
CA HIS A 116 10.18 -0.36 14.14
C HIS A 116 10.99 0.91 13.83
N GLN A 117 12.27 0.94 14.22
CA GLN A 117 13.17 2.04 13.87
C GLN A 117 13.41 2.13 12.37
N THR A 118 13.52 1.00 11.68
CA THR A 118 13.70 0.93 10.21
C THR A 118 12.50 1.52 9.50
N ASP A 119 11.29 1.14 9.91
CA ASP A 119 10.04 1.70 9.39
C ASP A 119 9.95 3.21 9.61
N MET A 120 10.23 3.66 10.83
CA MET A 120 10.28 5.09 11.17
C MET A 120 11.31 5.84 10.31
N CYS A 121 12.51 5.28 10.12
CA CYS A 121 13.54 5.87 9.28
C CYS A 121 13.13 5.93 7.81
N GLY A 122 12.44 4.90 7.31
CA GLY A 122 11.88 4.86 5.96
C GLY A 122 10.86 5.99 5.72
N LEU A 123 9.92 6.17 6.66
CA LEU A 123 8.96 7.27 6.63
C LEU A 123 9.66 8.63 6.67
N ILE A 124 10.64 8.79 7.55
CA ILE A 124 11.39 10.04 7.68
C ILE A 124 12.15 10.37 6.40
N LEU A 125 12.86 9.39 5.86
CA LEU A 125 13.63 9.57 4.63
C LEU A 125 12.72 9.94 3.47
N LEU A 126 11.58 9.25 3.30
CA LEU A 126 10.65 9.52 2.22
C LEU A 126 10.05 10.94 2.34
N ASP A 127 9.57 11.32 3.51
CA ASP A 127 8.96 12.65 3.71
C ASP A 127 10.01 13.76 3.53
N LEU A 128 11.22 13.59 4.07
CA LEU A 128 12.33 14.53 3.85
C LEU A 128 12.70 14.63 2.37
N LEU A 129 12.76 13.51 1.64
CA LEU A 129 13.04 13.53 0.21
C LEU A 129 11.96 14.32 -0.55
N ILE A 130 10.68 14.12 -0.22
CA ILE A 130 9.58 14.87 -0.83
C ILE A 130 9.65 16.35 -0.45
N LEU A 131 9.90 16.68 0.81
CA LEU A 131 10.01 18.07 1.28
C LEU A 131 11.23 18.78 0.67
N VAL A 132 12.37 18.11 0.56
CA VAL A 132 13.56 18.64 -0.14
C VAL A 132 13.26 18.84 -1.62
N PHE A 133 12.63 17.86 -2.27
CA PHE A 133 12.22 17.94 -3.67
C PHE A 133 11.28 19.13 -3.93
N ILE A 134 10.33 19.35 -3.03
CA ILE A 134 9.42 20.51 -3.03
C ILE A 134 10.19 21.81 -2.78
N PHE A 135 11.08 21.82 -1.79
CA PHE A 135 11.84 22.99 -1.37
C PHE A 135 12.74 23.51 -2.48
N VAL A 136 13.45 22.62 -3.16
CA VAL A 136 14.36 22.95 -4.27
C VAL A 136 13.64 23.19 -5.60
N GLU A 137 12.30 23.12 -5.63
CA GLU A 137 11.51 23.24 -6.87
C GLU A 137 11.99 22.27 -7.96
N ALA A 138 12.34 21.04 -7.57
CA ALA A 138 12.69 20.00 -8.53
C ALA A 138 11.47 19.52 -9.34
N GLY A 139 10.25 19.80 -8.86
CA GLY A 139 8.98 19.47 -9.53
C GLY A 139 8.92 19.95 -10.99
N PRO A 140 9.07 21.25 -11.27
CA PRO A 140 9.13 21.76 -12.64
C PRO A 140 10.20 21.10 -13.50
N TYR A 141 11.41 20.85 -12.96
CA TYR A 141 12.47 20.18 -13.70
C TYR A 141 12.08 18.75 -14.08
N LEU A 142 11.61 17.96 -13.11
CA LEU A 142 11.16 16.58 -13.33
C LEU A 142 9.98 16.55 -14.32
N TRP A 143 9.04 17.47 -14.21
CA TRP A 143 7.92 17.60 -15.15
C TRP A 143 8.42 17.83 -16.59
N THR A 144 9.39 18.73 -16.78
CA THR A 144 10.00 18.94 -18.11
C THR A 144 10.81 17.75 -18.60
N LEU A 145 11.51 17.04 -17.70
CA LEU A 145 12.27 15.83 -18.03
C LEU A 145 11.34 14.71 -18.50
N ILE A 146 10.27 14.44 -17.74
CA ILE A 146 9.22 13.48 -18.08
C ILE A 146 8.66 13.82 -19.47
N GLY A 147 8.37 15.09 -19.75
CA GLY A 147 7.88 15.50 -21.06
C GLY A 147 8.86 15.30 -22.21
N ARG A 148 10.16 15.50 -21.97
CA ARG A 148 11.20 15.20 -22.98
C ARG A 148 11.32 13.70 -23.24
N LEU A 149 11.30 12.88 -22.19
CA LEU A 149 11.32 11.41 -22.30
C LEU A 149 10.09 10.91 -23.07
N LEU A 150 8.91 11.41 -22.72
CA LEU A 150 7.66 11.08 -23.38
C LEU A 150 7.68 11.42 -24.87
N LYS A 151 8.14 12.63 -25.24
CA LYS A 151 8.33 13.03 -26.65
C LYS A 151 9.34 12.13 -27.38
N SER A 152 10.39 11.68 -26.70
CA SER A 152 11.38 10.76 -27.27
C SER A 152 10.80 9.37 -27.52
N ILE A 153 10.07 8.82 -26.54
CA ILE A 153 9.41 7.51 -26.61
C ILE A 153 8.30 7.53 -27.66
N ILE A 154 7.39 8.50 -27.60
CA ILE A 154 6.33 8.67 -28.60
C ILE A 154 6.94 8.93 -29.97
N GLY A 155 8.01 9.71 -30.07
CA GLY A 155 8.75 9.91 -31.32
C GLY A 155 9.37 8.62 -31.86
N PHE A 156 9.89 7.75 -30.99
CA PHE A 156 10.38 6.42 -31.34
C PHE A 156 9.25 5.52 -31.85
N PHE A 157 8.15 5.38 -31.11
CA PHE A 157 7.00 4.60 -31.55
C PHE A 157 6.34 5.18 -32.80
N ARG A 158 6.28 6.51 -32.93
CA ARG A 158 5.79 7.19 -34.14
C ARG A 158 6.69 6.87 -35.32
N ARG A 159 8.01 6.81 -35.18
CA ARG A 159 8.93 6.35 -36.24
C ARG A 159 8.71 4.89 -36.62
N VAL A 160 8.43 4.01 -35.66
CA VAL A 160 8.09 2.60 -35.91
C VAL A 160 6.71 2.46 -36.59
N LEU A 161 5.71 3.23 -36.17
CA LEU A 161 4.36 3.27 -36.75
C LEU A 161 4.32 3.98 -38.11
N TRP A 162 5.27 4.88 -38.38
CA TRP A 162 5.47 5.52 -39.68
C TRP A 162 5.90 4.49 -40.74
N CYS A 163 6.69 3.49 -40.35
CA CYS A 163 6.98 2.33 -41.19
C CYS A 163 5.73 1.47 -41.48
N LEU A 164 4.66 1.61 -40.69
CA LEU A 164 3.38 0.91 -40.83
C LEU A 164 2.27 1.78 -41.49
N LYS A 165 2.61 2.92 -42.11
CA LYS A 165 1.68 3.87 -42.77
C LYS A 165 0.58 4.42 -41.86
N TRP A 166 0.76 4.43 -40.54
CA TRP A 166 -0.19 5.07 -39.63
C TRP A 166 0.20 6.54 -39.44
N GLU A 167 -0.21 7.42 -40.35
CA GLU A 167 0.11 8.85 -40.26
C GLU A 167 -1.12 9.76 -40.05
N ASN A 168 -0.84 10.81 -39.26
CA ASN A 168 -1.48 12.13 -39.21
C ASN A 168 -2.82 12.29 -38.49
N ARG A 169 -2.76 12.32 -37.15
CA ARG A 169 -3.41 13.39 -36.38
C ARG A 169 -2.40 14.04 -35.42
N SER A 170 -1.83 15.14 -35.88
CA SER A 170 -1.13 16.09 -35.02
C SER A 170 -2.18 16.93 -34.29
N ASP A 171 -2.79 16.38 -33.25
CA ASP A 171 -3.66 17.19 -32.39
C ASP A 171 -2.81 17.87 -31.31
N SER A 172 -2.60 19.15 -31.49
CA SER A 172 -1.82 20.06 -30.64
C SER A 172 -2.68 20.65 -29.52
N SER A 173 -3.57 19.85 -28.92
CA SER A 173 -4.28 20.30 -27.73
C SER A 173 -3.38 20.12 -26.51
N GLU A 174 -3.14 21.21 -25.78
CA GLU A 174 -2.39 21.23 -24.51
C GLU A 174 -2.91 20.16 -23.52
N THR A 175 -4.23 19.88 -23.56
CA THR A 175 -4.86 18.79 -22.81
C THR A 175 -4.35 17.40 -23.20
N LEU A 176 -4.15 17.12 -24.50
CA LEU A 176 -3.69 15.79 -24.92
C LEU A 176 -2.26 15.54 -24.47
N GLU A 177 -1.42 16.57 -24.50
CA GLU A 177 -0.08 16.46 -23.92
C GLU A 177 -0.16 16.26 -22.40
N GLU A 178 -0.97 17.02 -21.68
CA GLU A 178 -1.17 16.85 -20.24
C GLU A 178 -1.66 15.45 -19.86
N ILE A 179 -2.63 14.89 -20.60
CA ILE A 179 -3.11 13.52 -20.41
C ILE A 179 -1.96 12.54 -20.57
N LYS A 180 -1.20 12.60 -21.67
CA LYS A 180 -0.09 11.67 -21.88
C LYS A 180 0.98 11.78 -20.80
N HIS A 181 1.34 13.00 -20.39
CA HIS A 181 2.34 13.23 -19.33
C HIS A 181 1.85 12.65 -18.00
N SER A 182 0.59 12.91 -17.64
CA SER A 182 0.02 12.46 -16.38
C SER A 182 -0.21 10.95 -16.34
N MET A 183 -0.66 10.36 -17.44
CA MET A 183 -0.78 8.90 -17.58
C MET A 183 0.58 8.23 -17.44
N PHE A 184 1.61 8.74 -18.12
CA PHE A 184 2.95 8.16 -18.05
C PHE A 184 3.61 8.36 -16.68
N ALA A 185 3.45 9.54 -16.07
CA ALA A 185 3.93 9.79 -14.72
C ALA A 185 3.25 8.88 -13.69
N SER A 186 1.94 8.69 -13.81
CA SER A 186 1.19 7.75 -12.96
C SER A 186 1.65 6.31 -13.19
N PHE A 187 1.83 5.92 -14.45
CA PHE A 187 2.35 4.61 -14.81
C PHE A 187 3.71 4.35 -14.17
N LEU A 188 4.67 5.27 -14.32
CA LEU A 188 5.99 5.13 -13.71
C LEU A 188 5.93 5.08 -12.17
N PHE A 189 5.04 5.86 -11.57
CA PHE A 189 4.83 5.86 -10.13
C PHE A 189 4.35 4.49 -9.63
N PHE A 190 3.34 3.90 -10.28
CA PHE A 190 2.79 2.61 -9.87
C PHE A 190 3.64 1.41 -10.33
N VAL A 191 4.40 1.53 -11.42
CA VAL A 191 5.38 0.51 -11.85
C VAL A 191 6.60 0.45 -10.91
N ARG A 192 6.92 1.52 -10.17
CA ARG A 192 7.92 1.46 -9.10
C ARG A 192 7.63 0.31 -8.14
N GLU A 193 6.37 0.11 -7.77
CA GLU A 193 5.96 -0.99 -6.90
C GLU A 193 6.20 -2.35 -7.57
N ALA A 194 6.04 -2.45 -8.90
CA ALA A 194 6.41 -3.64 -9.66
C ALA A 194 7.93 -3.92 -9.63
N PHE A 195 8.79 -2.88 -9.61
CA PHE A 195 10.23 -3.07 -9.50
C PHE A 195 10.63 -3.69 -8.16
N ILE A 196 9.91 -3.40 -7.07
CA ILE A 196 10.12 -4.06 -5.77
C ILE A 196 9.80 -5.56 -5.91
N GLY A 197 8.70 -5.92 -6.58
CA GLY A 197 8.36 -7.31 -6.89
C GLY A 197 9.37 -8.03 -7.80
N ILE A 198 10.03 -7.31 -8.73
CA ILE A 198 11.12 -7.87 -9.56
C ILE A 198 12.31 -8.32 -8.71
N PHE A 199 12.66 -7.58 -7.66
CA PHE A 199 13.71 -7.99 -6.73
C PHE A 199 13.32 -9.23 -5.91
N SER A 200 12.02 -9.44 -5.69
CA SER A 200 11.47 -10.63 -5.05
C SER A 200 11.26 -11.83 -6.00
N LEU A 201 11.52 -11.68 -7.31
CA LEU A 201 11.32 -12.70 -8.36
C LEU A 201 9.91 -13.32 -8.40
N ASP A 202 8.90 -12.63 -7.88
CA ASP A 202 7.52 -13.10 -7.84
C ASP A 202 6.75 -12.59 -9.07
N VAL A 203 6.55 -13.49 -10.05
CA VAL A 203 5.86 -13.19 -11.31
C VAL A 203 4.44 -12.69 -11.09
N ASP A 204 3.73 -13.19 -10.07
CA ASP A 204 2.35 -12.81 -9.78
C ASP A 204 2.29 -11.38 -9.22
N SER A 205 3.22 -11.05 -8.32
CA SER A 205 3.37 -9.70 -7.78
C SER A 205 3.73 -8.68 -8.87
N ILE A 206 4.62 -9.06 -9.79
CA ILE A 206 4.98 -8.23 -10.95
C ILE A 206 3.76 -8.00 -11.85
N LEU A 207 3.03 -9.06 -12.21
CA LEU A 207 1.86 -8.97 -13.08
C LEU A 207 0.76 -8.12 -12.44
N SER A 208 0.46 -8.36 -11.16
CA SER A 208 -0.53 -7.58 -10.40
C SER A 208 -0.16 -6.09 -10.34
N SER A 209 1.11 -5.78 -10.10
CA SER A 209 1.61 -4.40 -10.05
C SER A 209 1.53 -3.70 -11.41
N LEU A 210 1.84 -4.40 -12.51
CA LEU A 210 1.71 -3.85 -13.86
C LEU A 210 0.26 -3.58 -14.25
N VAL A 211 -0.65 -4.50 -13.93
CA VAL A 211 -2.10 -4.32 -14.15
C VAL A 211 -2.62 -3.12 -13.34
N THR A 212 -2.20 -3.02 -12.08
CA THR A 212 -2.54 -1.91 -11.19
C THR A 212 -2.04 -0.58 -11.75
N ALA A 213 -0.80 -0.52 -12.22
CA ALA A 213 -0.23 0.68 -12.82
C ALA A 213 -0.96 1.10 -14.10
N ALA A 214 -1.33 0.15 -14.96
CA ALA A 214 -2.10 0.44 -16.17
C ALA A 214 -3.50 0.98 -15.83
N ALA A 215 -4.20 0.36 -14.88
CA ALA A 215 -5.53 0.77 -14.45
C ALA A 215 -5.54 2.21 -13.89
N TRP A 216 -4.63 2.52 -12.96
CA TRP A 216 -4.50 3.87 -12.42
C TRP A 216 -4.12 4.91 -13.47
N SER A 217 -3.28 4.54 -14.44
CA SER A 217 -2.90 5.44 -15.54
C SER A 217 -4.11 5.80 -16.39
N VAL A 218 -4.93 4.82 -16.76
CA VAL A 218 -6.19 5.06 -17.49
C VAL A 218 -7.15 5.90 -16.66
N ALA A 219 -7.29 5.59 -15.37
CA ALA A 219 -8.15 6.34 -14.45
C ALA A 219 -7.75 7.81 -14.35
N VAL A 220 -6.46 8.11 -14.24
CA VAL A 220 -5.93 9.49 -14.24
C VAL A 220 -6.19 10.19 -15.56
N GLY A 221 -6.00 9.50 -16.70
CA GLY A 221 -6.30 10.04 -18.02
C GLY A 221 -7.78 10.43 -18.19
N ILE A 222 -8.70 9.54 -17.78
CA ILE A 222 -10.15 9.81 -17.77
C ILE A 222 -10.46 10.95 -16.78
N GLY A 223 -9.88 10.92 -15.58
CA GLY A 223 -10.05 11.97 -14.57
C GLY A 223 -9.71 13.36 -15.11
N ILE A 224 -8.60 13.50 -15.83
CA ILE A 224 -8.22 14.77 -16.48
C ILE A 224 -9.25 15.21 -17.52
N LEU A 225 -9.78 14.29 -18.34
CA LEU A 225 -10.83 14.62 -19.31
C LEU A 225 -12.10 15.17 -18.62
N THR A 226 -12.45 14.64 -17.45
CA THR A 226 -13.61 15.12 -16.68
C THR A 226 -13.42 16.54 -16.13
N MET A 227 -12.18 17.06 -16.03
CA MET A 227 -11.92 18.43 -15.57
C MET A 227 -12.38 19.51 -16.57
N LYS A 228 -12.69 19.12 -17.81
CA LYS A 228 -13.32 20.03 -18.80
C LYS A 228 -14.82 20.24 -18.55
N LEU A 229 -15.43 19.39 -17.74
CA LEU A 229 -16.86 19.47 -17.42
C LEU A 229 -17.11 20.51 -16.31
N PRO A 230 -18.38 20.93 -16.11
CA PRO A 230 -18.73 21.76 -14.96
C PRO A 230 -18.37 21.09 -13.63
N LYS A 231 -17.91 21.87 -12.64
CA LYS A 231 -17.42 21.34 -11.35
C LYS A 231 -18.40 20.34 -10.72
N TYR A 232 -19.71 20.62 -10.77
CA TYR A 232 -20.77 19.79 -10.20
C TYR A 232 -20.95 18.41 -10.88
N VAL A 233 -20.39 18.23 -12.09
CA VAL A 233 -20.37 16.95 -12.81
C VAL A 233 -19.02 16.25 -12.61
N SER A 234 -17.92 17.01 -12.67
CA SER A 234 -16.56 16.47 -12.58
C SER A 234 -16.28 15.72 -11.28
N TRP A 235 -16.72 16.25 -10.12
CA TRP A 235 -16.48 15.59 -8.83
C TRP A 235 -17.16 14.21 -8.78
N PHE A 236 -18.39 14.12 -9.30
CA PHE A 236 -19.19 12.89 -9.24
C PHE A 236 -18.60 11.82 -10.14
N ILE A 237 -18.23 12.18 -11.38
CA ILE A 237 -17.59 11.23 -12.30
C ILE A 237 -16.25 10.77 -11.74
N LEU A 238 -15.41 11.68 -11.22
CA LEU A 238 -14.12 11.33 -10.64
C LEU A 238 -14.30 10.39 -9.43
N TRP A 239 -15.26 10.68 -8.55
CA TRP A 239 -15.57 9.85 -7.39
C TRP A 239 -16.03 8.44 -7.78
N MET A 240 -16.99 8.34 -8.69
CA MET A 240 -17.49 7.05 -9.19
C MET A 240 -16.42 6.27 -9.94
N LEU A 241 -15.60 6.94 -10.76
CA LEU A 241 -14.49 6.33 -11.48
C LEU A 241 -13.46 5.76 -10.51
N THR A 242 -13.03 6.53 -9.50
CA THR A 242 -12.05 6.08 -8.53
C THR A 242 -12.58 4.93 -7.69
N ILE A 243 -13.85 4.98 -7.26
CA ILE A 243 -14.50 3.85 -6.58
C ILE A 243 -14.52 2.61 -7.48
N ALA A 244 -14.91 2.75 -8.74
CA ALA A 244 -14.95 1.63 -9.68
C ALA A 244 -13.57 1.01 -9.91
N VAL A 245 -12.51 1.84 -10.01
CA VAL A 245 -11.13 1.36 -10.16
C VAL A 245 -10.69 0.63 -8.90
N VAL A 246 -10.89 1.20 -7.71
CA VAL A 246 -10.55 0.54 -6.44
C VAL A 246 -11.30 -0.79 -6.33
N TYR A 247 -12.59 -0.82 -6.68
CA TYR A 247 -13.37 -2.03 -6.69
C TYR A 247 -12.79 -3.07 -7.67
N ILE A 248 -12.58 -2.73 -8.94
CA ILE A 248 -12.03 -3.68 -9.92
C ILE A 248 -10.65 -4.19 -9.47
N MET A 249 -9.80 -3.33 -8.91
CA MET A 249 -8.47 -3.73 -8.44
C MET A 249 -8.55 -4.71 -7.26
N THR A 250 -9.41 -4.44 -6.28
CA THR A 250 -9.59 -5.34 -5.14
C THR A 250 -10.18 -6.68 -5.58
N ASP A 251 -11.09 -6.70 -6.57
CA ASP A 251 -11.69 -7.94 -7.08
C ASP A 251 -10.67 -8.80 -7.84
N ILE A 252 -9.84 -8.15 -8.68
CA ILE A 252 -8.74 -8.82 -9.40
C ILE A 252 -7.75 -9.42 -8.41
N HIS A 253 -7.39 -8.69 -7.35
CA HIS A 253 -6.46 -9.20 -6.34
C HIS A 253 -7.01 -10.46 -5.68
N ILE A 254 -8.28 -10.44 -5.26
CA ILE A 254 -8.97 -11.60 -4.67
C ILE A 254 -8.96 -12.78 -5.66
N TYR A 255 -9.37 -12.55 -6.91
CA TYR A 255 -9.41 -13.59 -7.94
C TYR A 255 -8.04 -14.23 -8.21
N LEU A 256 -6.97 -13.43 -8.27
CA LEU A 256 -5.60 -13.94 -8.46
C LEU A 256 -5.14 -14.79 -7.26
N THR A 257 -5.50 -14.40 -6.03
CA THR A 257 -5.16 -15.16 -4.83
C THR A 257 -5.95 -16.47 -4.68
N GLU A 258 -7.16 -16.56 -5.24
CA GLU A 258 -8.09 -17.69 -5.09
C GLU A 258 -7.82 -18.89 -6.00
N LEU A 259 -6.89 -18.80 -6.96
CA LEU A 259 -6.46 -19.95 -7.76
C LEU A 259 -5.80 -21.08 -6.94
N ARG A 260 -5.67 -20.93 -5.61
CA ARG A 260 -5.07 -21.90 -4.70
C ARG A 260 -6.12 -22.76 -3.97
N LYS A 261 -6.36 -23.92 -4.57
CA LYS A 261 -6.85 -25.24 -4.07
C LYS A 261 -7.85 -25.29 -2.89
N SER A 262 -8.91 -26.06 -3.09
CA SER A 262 -9.96 -26.43 -2.12
C SER A 262 -9.45 -27.25 -0.92
N PHE A 263 -10.14 -27.10 0.22
CA PHE A 263 -9.85 -27.77 1.49
C PHE A 263 -10.02 -29.30 1.41
N PRO A 264 -9.07 -30.11 1.92
CA PRO A 264 -9.25 -31.55 2.04
C PRO A 264 -10.47 -31.88 2.92
N GLU A 265 -11.23 -32.92 2.55
CA GLU A 265 -12.39 -33.37 3.32
C GLU A 265 -11.94 -33.89 4.69
N ASN A 266 -12.18 -33.11 5.76
CA ASN A 266 -11.87 -33.47 7.14
C ASN A 266 -13.02 -33.08 8.09
N ASP A 267 -12.90 -33.47 9.37
CA ASP A 267 -13.93 -33.19 10.39
C ASP A 267 -14.15 -31.68 10.61
N LEU A 268 -13.07 -30.89 10.55
CA LEU A 268 -13.13 -29.44 10.69
C LEU A 268 -13.96 -28.79 9.57
N LYS A 269 -13.88 -29.29 8.33
CA LYS A 269 -14.71 -28.82 7.20
C LYS A 269 -16.18 -28.99 7.51
N LYS A 270 -16.54 -30.16 8.06
CA LYS A 270 -17.92 -30.50 8.40
C LYS A 270 -18.43 -29.61 9.54
N GLU A 271 -17.60 -29.38 10.56
CA GLU A 271 -17.92 -28.47 11.66
C GLU A 271 -18.16 -27.04 11.17
N ILE A 272 -17.24 -26.51 10.34
CA ILE A 272 -17.39 -25.17 9.74
C ILE A 272 -18.66 -25.11 8.89
N ARG A 273 -18.94 -26.11 8.04
CA ARG A 273 -20.16 -26.15 7.23
C ARG A 273 -21.43 -26.18 8.08
N ASN A 274 -21.46 -27.01 9.12
CA ASN A 274 -22.60 -27.11 10.02
C ASN A 274 -22.84 -25.77 10.74
N PHE A 275 -21.78 -25.12 11.21
CA PHE A 275 -21.86 -23.81 11.84
C PHE A 275 -22.33 -22.73 10.86
N SER A 276 -21.81 -22.71 9.63
CA SER A 276 -22.27 -21.81 8.56
C SER A 276 -23.77 -21.93 8.31
N VAL A 277 -24.28 -23.16 8.19
CA VAL A 277 -25.72 -23.41 8.02
C VAL A 277 -26.52 -22.93 9.24
N GLN A 278 -26.00 -23.12 10.46
CA GLN A 278 -26.65 -22.67 11.69
C GLN A 278 -26.78 -21.13 11.77
N VAL A 279 -25.77 -20.40 11.31
CA VAL A 279 -25.77 -18.92 11.31
C VAL A 279 -26.38 -18.31 10.04
N GLY A 280 -26.82 -19.14 9.09
CA GLY A 280 -27.40 -18.69 7.82
C GLY A 280 -26.37 -18.17 6.81
N PHE A 281 -25.10 -18.56 6.95
CA PHE A 281 -24.03 -18.29 5.99
C PHE A 281 -23.93 -19.43 4.98
N ASP A 282 -23.77 -19.11 3.70
CA ASP A 282 -23.64 -20.12 2.65
C ASP A 282 -22.30 -20.87 2.77
N PRO A 283 -22.30 -22.18 3.04
CA PRO A 283 -21.07 -22.95 3.22
C PRO A 283 -20.23 -23.10 1.93
N GLU A 284 -20.78 -22.83 0.75
CA GLU A 284 -20.02 -22.85 -0.51
C GLU A 284 -19.04 -21.68 -0.63
N ASN A 285 -19.25 -20.64 0.16
CA ASN A 285 -18.46 -19.42 0.20
C ASN A 285 -17.27 -19.47 1.18
N VAL A 286 -16.88 -20.67 1.62
CA VAL A 286 -15.74 -20.87 2.54
C VAL A 286 -14.58 -21.54 1.80
N TYR A 287 -13.44 -20.85 1.73
CA TYR A 287 -12.23 -21.24 1.02
C TYR A 287 -11.05 -21.31 1.97
N ILE A 288 -10.02 -22.09 1.63
CA ILE A 288 -8.81 -22.24 2.44
C ILE A 288 -7.59 -22.19 1.52
N THR A 289 -6.65 -21.30 1.79
CA THR A 289 -5.44 -21.09 0.99
C THR A 289 -4.23 -21.73 1.67
N LYS A 290 -3.42 -22.43 0.87
CA LYS A 290 -2.13 -22.97 1.30
C LYS A 290 -1.04 -21.92 1.08
N ASN A 291 -0.34 -21.52 2.13
CA ASN A 291 0.72 -20.49 2.07
C ASN A 291 2.07 -20.95 2.64
N THR A 292 2.36 -22.26 2.62
CA THR A 292 3.59 -22.85 3.16
C THR A 292 4.78 -22.78 2.20
N GLU A 293 5.08 -21.60 1.66
CA GLU A 293 6.37 -21.37 0.97
C GLU A 293 7.18 -20.21 1.59
N ASN A 294 6.55 -19.26 2.33
CA ASN A 294 7.22 -18.03 2.79
C ASN A 294 7.24 -17.82 4.32
N GLY A 295 7.38 -18.89 5.11
CA GLY A 295 7.61 -18.79 6.55
C GLY A 295 6.36 -18.52 7.40
N ILE A 296 6.54 -18.66 8.72
CA ILE A 296 5.51 -18.41 9.74
C ILE A 296 5.37 -16.89 9.88
N THR A 297 4.47 -16.25 9.12
CA THR A 297 4.12 -14.85 9.39
C THR A 297 3.17 -14.77 10.57
N ASN A 298 3.36 -13.77 11.44
CA ASN A 298 2.52 -13.47 12.62
C ASN A 298 1.11 -12.94 12.26
N ASP A 299 0.72 -13.04 10.99
CA ASP A 299 -0.56 -12.53 10.51
C ASP A 299 -1.73 -13.30 11.13
N ILE A 300 -2.81 -12.58 11.40
CA ILE A 300 -4.06 -13.18 11.87
C ILE A 300 -4.45 -14.30 10.89
N PRO A 301 -4.73 -15.50 11.41
CA PRO A 301 -4.88 -16.71 10.61
C PRO A 301 -6.03 -16.72 9.59
N LEU A 302 -6.97 -15.78 9.70
CA LEU A 302 -8.07 -15.60 8.77
C LEU A 302 -7.96 -14.25 8.08
N TYR A 303 -8.40 -14.16 6.83
CA TYR A 303 -8.81 -12.88 6.26
C TYR A 303 -10.14 -13.04 5.56
N TYR A 304 -11.05 -12.12 5.90
CA TYR A 304 -12.33 -11.98 5.23
C TYR A 304 -12.11 -11.30 3.87
N ALA A 305 -12.24 -12.06 2.78
CA ALA A 305 -12.08 -11.57 1.42
C ALA A 305 -13.46 -11.23 0.85
N ASP A 306 -13.99 -10.09 1.26
CA ASP A 306 -15.33 -9.67 0.86
C ASP A 306 -15.31 -8.55 -0.16
N MET A 307 -16.24 -8.66 -1.08
CA MET A 307 -16.72 -7.58 -1.91
C MET A 307 -18.23 -7.59 -1.87
N LEU A 308 -18.83 -6.41 -1.88
CA LEU A 308 -20.27 -6.10 -1.76
C LEU A 308 -21.28 -7.15 -2.30
N PHE A 309 -20.93 -7.95 -3.31
CA PHE A 309 -21.76 -9.00 -3.92
C PHE A 309 -21.23 -10.44 -3.82
N HIS A 310 -19.97 -10.66 -3.43
CA HIS A 310 -19.30 -11.96 -3.32
C HIS A 310 -18.74 -12.15 -1.90
N LYS A 311 -19.56 -12.77 -1.05
CA LYS A 311 -19.22 -13.05 0.35
C LYS A 311 -18.32 -14.27 0.38
N ARG A 312 -17.05 -14.15 0.81
CA ARG A 312 -16.11 -15.28 0.87
C ARG A 312 -15.25 -15.23 2.13
N ILE A 313 -15.05 -16.38 2.78
CA ILE A 313 -14.18 -16.51 3.95
C ILE A 313 -12.98 -17.37 3.59
N VAL A 314 -11.77 -16.83 3.74
CA VAL A 314 -10.54 -17.53 3.39
C VAL A 314 -9.72 -17.86 4.64
N PHE A 315 -9.50 -19.14 4.91
CA PHE A 315 -8.55 -19.57 5.95
C PHE A 315 -7.13 -19.66 5.40
N ARG A 316 -6.11 -19.28 6.18
CA ARG A 316 -4.72 -19.63 5.89
C ARG A 316 -4.36 -20.98 6.53
N ASP A 317 -3.47 -21.74 5.90
CA ASP A 317 -2.97 -23.01 6.45
C ASP A 317 -2.26 -22.83 7.82
N THR A 318 -1.63 -21.67 8.06
CA THR A 318 -1.04 -21.32 9.36
C THR A 318 -2.09 -21.24 10.48
N ALA A 319 -3.33 -20.84 10.18
CA ALA A 319 -4.50 -20.92 11.07
C ALA A 319 -4.77 -22.31 11.61
N ILE A 320 -4.64 -23.27 10.70
CA ILE A 320 -4.89 -24.67 10.96
C ILE A 320 -3.65 -25.22 11.67
N GLY A 321 -2.44 -24.75 11.36
CA GLY A 321 -1.22 -25.02 12.13
C GLY A 321 -1.33 -24.62 13.62
N TYR A 322 -2.00 -23.52 13.95
CA TYR A 322 -2.30 -23.17 15.36
C TYR A 322 -3.15 -24.23 16.09
N SER A 323 -3.90 -25.03 15.34
CA SER A 323 -4.69 -26.19 15.80
C SER A 323 -3.82 -27.44 16.03
N TYR A 324 -2.63 -27.52 15.43
CA TYR A 324 -1.71 -28.67 15.55
C TYR A 324 -0.54 -28.40 16.52
N ASP A 325 -0.16 -27.14 16.74
CA ASP A 325 0.89 -26.72 17.69
C ASP A 325 0.62 -27.10 19.17
N ASP A 326 -0.62 -27.44 19.53
CA ASP A 326 -0.97 -27.95 20.87
C ASP A 326 -0.74 -29.47 21.00
N LEU A 327 -0.61 -30.20 19.89
CA LEU A 327 -0.29 -31.63 19.89
C LEU A 327 1.23 -31.88 20.01
N GLU A 328 2.05 -30.97 19.49
CA GLU A 328 3.52 -31.08 19.55
C GLU A 328 4.14 -30.53 20.84
N ARG A 329 3.43 -29.71 21.62
CA ARG A 329 3.93 -29.12 22.88
C ARG A 329 3.43 -29.78 24.16
N ASP A 330 2.51 -30.74 24.05
CA ASP A 330 2.13 -31.57 25.20
C ASP A 330 3.24 -32.62 25.41
N ASP A 331 4.27 -32.23 26.15
CA ASP A 331 5.46 -33.04 26.49
C ASP A 331 5.04 -34.36 27.16
N ASP A 332 3.89 -34.39 27.83
CA ASP A 332 3.29 -35.61 28.39
C ASP A 332 2.68 -36.50 27.30
N LEU A 333 2.10 -35.92 26.24
CA LEU A 333 1.57 -36.64 25.09
C LEU A 333 2.69 -37.25 24.24
N LEU A 334 3.78 -36.50 24.02
CA LEU A 334 4.99 -37.01 23.36
C LEU A 334 5.64 -38.13 24.18
N LYS A 335 5.80 -37.97 25.51
CA LYS A 335 6.28 -39.05 26.39
C LYS A 335 5.34 -40.25 26.41
N LEU A 336 4.03 -40.05 26.31
CA LEU A 336 3.04 -41.13 26.21
C LEU A 336 3.08 -41.84 24.85
N LEU A 337 3.33 -41.11 23.76
CA LEU A 337 3.51 -41.66 22.40
C LEU A 337 4.83 -42.43 22.29
N GLU A 338 5.93 -41.90 22.84
CA GLU A 338 7.23 -42.59 22.91
C GLU A 338 7.17 -43.82 23.83
N ALA A 339 6.51 -43.72 24.99
CA ALA A 339 6.26 -44.85 25.86
C ALA A 339 5.36 -45.91 25.18
N PHE A 340 4.46 -45.49 24.30
CA PHE A 340 3.60 -46.36 23.49
C PHE A 340 4.36 -47.05 22.36
N GLU A 341 5.22 -46.36 21.59
CA GLU A 341 6.10 -46.99 20.59
C GLU A 341 6.97 -48.07 21.22
N LYS A 342 7.42 -47.84 22.46
CA LYS A 342 8.21 -48.80 23.23
C LYS A 342 7.39 -49.97 23.80
N TYR A 343 6.07 -49.84 23.95
CA TYR A 343 5.17 -50.87 24.51
C TYR A 343 4.44 -51.67 23.42
N SER A 344 4.23 -51.09 22.22
CA SER A 344 3.50 -51.68 21.10
C SER A 344 4.23 -52.84 20.40
N GLU A 345 5.50 -53.08 20.70
CA GLU A 345 6.23 -54.23 20.13
C GLU A 345 5.82 -55.58 20.73
N ASN A 346 5.12 -55.62 21.89
CA ASN A 346 5.03 -56.85 22.69
C ASN A 346 3.63 -57.34 23.12
N ASP A 347 2.49 -56.72 22.78
CA ASP A 347 1.20 -57.32 23.16
C ASP A 347 -0.03 -56.92 22.33
N THR A 348 -1.02 -57.81 22.24
CA THR A 348 -2.22 -57.73 21.37
C THR A 348 -3.53 -57.49 22.12
N THR A 349 -3.48 -56.93 23.33
CA THR A 349 -4.68 -56.68 24.16
C THR A 349 -5.16 -55.22 24.03
N PRO A 350 -6.48 -54.91 23.90
CA PRO A 350 -6.96 -53.53 23.85
C PRO A 350 -6.73 -52.86 25.20
N ASN A 351 -5.67 -52.07 25.30
CA ASN A 351 -5.22 -51.52 26.57
C ASN A 351 -6.09 -50.31 26.93
N ILE A 352 -6.68 -50.25 28.14
CA ILE A 352 -7.45 -49.10 28.63
C ILE A 352 -6.61 -47.80 28.56
N ALA A 353 -5.29 -47.93 28.66
CA ALA A 353 -4.33 -46.85 28.42
C ALA A 353 -4.34 -46.33 26.98
N LEU A 354 -4.45 -47.20 25.97
CA LEU A 354 -4.58 -46.81 24.55
C LEU A 354 -5.90 -46.06 24.32
N GLN A 355 -6.99 -46.55 24.90
CA GLN A 355 -8.27 -45.85 24.82
C GLN A 355 -8.19 -44.47 25.46
N THR A 356 -7.54 -44.36 26.63
CA THR A 356 -7.35 -43.09 27.36
C THR A 356 -6.48 -42.09 26.57
N VAL A 357 -5.39 -42.56 25.95
CA VAL A 357 -4.53 -41.72 25.10
C VAL A 357 -5.28 -41.28 23.83
N MET A 358 -5.98 -42.20 23.17
CA MET A 358 -6.79 -41.89 21.98
C MET A 358 -7.95 -40.95 22.29
N ASP A 359 -8.58 -41.08 23.47
CA ASP A 359 -9.62 -40.16 23.95
C ASP A 359 -9.03 -38.78 24.24
N ARG A 360 -7.81 -38.70 24.80
CA ARG A 360 -7.09 -37.44 25.01
C ARG A 360 -6.70 -36.76 23.69
N ILE A 361 -6.15 -37.50 22.72
CA ILE A 361 -5.86 -37.00 21.36
C ILE A 361 -7.14 -36.50 20.69
N ARG A 362 -8.25 -37.24 20.78
CA ARG A 362 -9.55 -36.81 20.26
C ARG A 362 -10.02 -35.52 20.94
N SER A 363 -9.90 -35.41 22.26
CA SER A 363 -10.30 -34.21 23.00
C SER A 363 -9.47 -32.98 22.61
N LEU A 364 -8.17 -33.13 22.38
CA LEU A 364 -7.28 -32.05 21.94
C LEU A 364 -7.64 -31.62 20.52
N LYS A 365 -7.86 -32.57 19.60
CA LYS A 365 -8.34 -32.29 18.24
C LYS A 365 -9.67 -31.53 18.27
N THR A 366 -10.63 -31.95 19.09
CA THR A 366 -11.92 -31.27 19.26
C THR A 366 -11.76 -29.86 19.84
N ASN A 367 -10.94 -29.68 20.87
CA ASN A 367 -10.70 -28.36 21.46
C ASN A 367 -10.04 -27.41 20.47
N ASN A 368 -9.10 -27.89 19.66
CA ASN A 368 -8.43 -27.06 18.67
C ASN A 368 -9.34 -26.73 17.47
N ASN A 369 -10.17 -27.68 17.02
CA ASN A 369 -11.23 -27.39 16.07
C ASN A 369 -12.17 -26.30 16.59
N ARG A 370 -12.56 -26.34 17.87
CA ARG A 370 -13.42 -25.31 18.49
C ARG A 370 -12.73 -23.94 18.60
N LYS A 371 -11.42 -23.86 18.80
CA LYS A 371 -10.65 -22.59 18.72
C LYS A 371 -10.68 -22.02 17.30
N VAL A 372 -10.47 -22.86 16.28
CA VAL A 372 -10.58 -22.44 14.87
C VAL A 372 -12.01 -22.01 14.56
N LEU A 373 -13.02 -22.71 15.09
CA LEU A 373 -14.42 -22.32 14.97
C LEU A 373 -14.72 -20.99 15.65
N ALA A 374 -14.06 -20.67 16.77
CA ALA A 374 -14.19 -19.39 17.45
C ALA A 374 -13.62 -18.23 16.62
N VAL A 375 -12.49 -18.44 15.95
CA VAL A 375 -11.94 -17.47 14.99
C VAL A 375 -12.88 -17.34 13.77
N PHE A 376 -13.43 -18.44 13.27
CA PHE A 376 -14.42 -18.39 12.20
C PHE A 376 -15.69 -17.63 12.62
N ALA A 377 -16.14 -17.81 13.86
CA ALA A 377 -17.28 -17.09 14.41
C ALA A 377 -17.04 -15.59 14.48
N HIS A 378 -15.83 -15.14 14.86
CA HIS A 378 -15.45 -13.71 14.81
C HIS A 378 -15.65 -13.14 13.39
N GLU A 379 -15.32 -13.92 12.38
CA GLU A 379 -15.29 -13.49 10.99
C GLU A 379 -16.71 -13.52 10.37
N ILE A 380 -17.54 -14.47 10.80
CA ILE A 380 -18.99 -14.40 10.64
C ILE A 380 -19.59 -13.19 11.37
N GLY A 381 -18.99 -12.75 12.48
CA GLY A 381 -19.37 -11.51 13.17
C GLY A 381 -19.22 -10.29 12.28
N HIS A 382 -18.12 -10.20 11.51
CA HIS A 382 -17.94 -9.13 10.52
C HIS A 382 -18.99 -9.16 9.42
N TRP A 383 -19.37 -10.35 8.95
CA TRP A 383 -20.45 -10.52 7.99
C TRP A 383 -21.81 -10.11 8.56
N THR A 384 -22.14 -10.58 9.76
CA THR A 384 -23.44 -10.38 10.41
C THR A 384 -23.75 -8.89 10.60
N HIS A 385 -22.73 -8.10 10.94
CA HIS A 385 -22.86 -6.66 11.18
C HIS A 385 -22.56 -5.81 9.94
N ASN A 386 -22.35 -6.42 8.77
CA ASN A 386 -22.02 -5.74 7.51
C ASN A 386 -20.80 -4.80 7.63
N HIS A 387 -19.76 -5.22 8.36
CA HIS A 387 -18.59 -4.38 8.60
C HIS A 387 -17.87 -4.00 7.30
N VAL A 388 -17.79 -4.90 6.31
CA VAL A 388 -17.13 -4.57 5.03
C VAL A 388 -17.89 -3.53 4.22
N PRO A 389 -19.22 -3.65 3.98
CA PRO A 389 -20.00 -2.57 3.38
C PRO A 389 -19.83 -1.22 4.09
N TRP A 390 -19.81 -1.22 5.43
CA TRP A 390 -19.59 0.01 6.20
C TRP A 390 -18.16 0.57 6.04
N LYS A 391 -17.12 -0.27 6.14
CA LYS A 391 -15.72 0.12 5.89
C LYS A 391 -15.56 0.70 4.48
N PHE A 392 -16.18 0.08 3.47
CA PHE A 392 -16.20 0.58 2.11
C PHE A 392 -16.89 1.93 2.00
N LEU A 393 -18.05 2.12 2.66
CA LEU A 393 -18.76 3.40 2.67
C LEU A 393 -17.93 4.50 3.34
N VAL A 394 -17.31 4.22 4.49
CA VAL A 394 -16.41 5.16 5.17
C VAL A 394 -15.25 5.56 4.26
N GLN A 395 -14.63 4.59 3.57
CA GLN A 395 -13.55 4.87 2.63
C GLN A 395 -14.02 5.68 1.41
N ALA A 396 -15.21 5.37 0.88
CA ALA A 396 -15.82 6.10 -0.23
C ALA A 396 -16.13 7.55 0.16
N LEU A 397 -16.60 7.79 1.39
CA LEU A 397 -16.83 9.14 1.92
C LEU A 397 -15.52 9.90 2.16
N ASN A 398 -14.49 9.24 2.70
CA ASN A 398 -13.16 9.85 2.84
C ASN A 398 -12.61 10.31 1.48
N LEU A 399 -12.70 9.43 0.47
CA LEU A 399 -12.33 9.74 -0.91
C LEU A 399 -13.16 10.88 -1.50
N LEU A 400 -14.46 10.93 -1.22
CA LEU A 400 -15.33 12.03 -1.66
C LEU A 400 -14.83 13.37 -1.12
N LEU A 401 -14.49 13.45 0.17
CA LEU A 401 -14.00 14.68 0.80
C LEU A 401 -12.69 15.16 0.16
N LEU A 402 -11.76 14.24 -0.12
CA LEU A 402 -10.50 14.56 -0.81
C LEU A 402 -10.74 15.05 -2.25
N ILE A 403 -11.67 14.43 -2.98
CA ILE A 403 -12.03 14.86 -4.34
C ILE A 403 -12.72 16.23 -4.32
N LEU A 404 -13.61 16.48 -3.37
CA LEU A 404 -14.27 17.79 -3.24
C LEU A 404 -13.25 18.89 -2.90
N LEU A 405 -12.29 18.60 -2.02
CA LEU A 405 -11.17 19.49 -1.71
C LEU A 405 -10.33 19.79 -2.97
N PHE A 406 -10.01 18.76 -3.74
CA PHE A 406 -9.31 18.91 -5.02
C PHE A 406 -10.10 19.76 -6.03
N ILE A 407 -11.38 19.47 -6.23
CA ILE A 407 -12.25 20.21 -7.16
C ILE A 407 -12.43 21.68 -6.73
N ALA A 408 -12.42 21.95 -5.43
CA ALA A 408 -12.45 23.31 -4.90
C ALA A 408 -11.17 24.09 -5.28
N LEU A 409 -9.99 23.47 -5.16
CA LEU A 409 -8.70 24.17 -5.17
C LEU A 409 -7.85 24.02 -6.45
N HIS A 410 -8.13 23.06 -7.34
CA HIS A 410 -7.27 22.78 -8.51
C HIS A 410 -7.13 23.92 -9.52
N LYS A 411 -7.97 24.96 -9.46
CA LYS A 411 -7.86 26.15 -10.33
C LYS A 411 -7.13 27.32 -9.69
N GLU A 412 -6.70 27.20 -8.44
CA GLU A 412 -6.03 28.28 -7.70
C GLU A 412 -4.57 28.44 -8.13
N GLU A 413 -4.29 29.44 -8.97
CA GLU A 413 -2.94 29.74 -9.50
C GLU A 413 -1.89 29.97 -8.40
N SER A 414 -2.30 30.49 -7.24
CA SER A 414 -1.39 30.72 -6.11
C SER A 414 -0.76 29.43 -5.59
N LEU A 415 -1.47 28.30 -5.67
CA LEU A 415 -0.95 26.99 -5.24
C LEU A 415 0.17 26.51 -6.17
N TYR A 416 0.06 26.74 -7.48
CA TYR A 416 1.08 26.30 -8.44
C TYR A 416 2.31 27.21 -8.42
N THR A 417 2.07 28.52 -8.40
CA THR A 417 3.13 29.52 -8.39
C THR A 417 3.97 29.47 -7.12
N ALA A 418 3.37 29.12 -5.97
CA ALA A 418 4.09 28.89 -4.72
C ALA A 418 5.13 27.75 -4.80
N PHE A 419 4.97 26.81 -5.73
CA PHE A 419 5.85 25.65 -5.94
C PHE A 419 6.65 25.75 -7.24
N GLY A 420 6.75 26.94 -7.84
CA GLY A 420 7.57 27.21 -9.02
C GLY A 420 6.92 26.86 -10.36
N PHE A 421 5.66 26.42 -10.37
CA PHE A 421 4.94 26.12 -11.60
C PHE A 421 4.30 27.38 -12.20
N LYS A 422 4.54 27.60 -13.50
CA LYS A 422 3.92 28.69 -14.28
C LYS A 422 2.58 28.26 -14.91
N SER A 423 2.42 26.97 -15.17
CA SER A 423 1.18 26.36 -15.63
C SER A 423 0.49 25.63 -14.47
N GLN A 424 -0.74 25.16 -14.69
CA GLN A 424 -1.53 24.44 -13.71
C GLN A 424 -1.76 22.96 -14.09
N PRO A 425 -0.72 22.11 -14.20
CA PRO A 425 -0.95 20.70 -14.50
C PRO A 425 -1.80 20.05 -13.41
N ILE A 426 -2.88 19.37 -13.79
CA ILE A 426 -3.86 18.75 -12.89
C ILE A 426 -3.19 17.77 -11.93
N LEU A 427 -2.26 16.94 -12.42
CA LEU A 427 -1.52 15.99 -11.58
C LEU A 427 -0.65 16.68 -10.52
N ILE A 428 0.01 17.79 -10.87
CA ILE A 428 0.80 18.57 -9.91
C ILE A 428 -0.10 19.22 -8.88
N GLY A 429 -1.27 19.74 -9.31
CA GLY A 429 -2.30 20.24 -8.41
C GLY A 429 -2.77 19.17 -7.43
N ALA A 430 -3.01 17.95 -7.92
CA ALA A 430 -3.41 16.82 -7.09
C ALA A 430 -2.36 16.50 -6.03
N ILE A 431 -1.07 16.45 -6.41
CA ILE A 431 0.03 16.24 -5.46
C ILE A 431 0.06 17.36 -4.41
N ILE A 432 0.07 18.64 -4.82
CA ILE A 432 0.11 19.76 -3.87
C ILE A 432 -1.10 19.75 -2.94
N ILE A 433 -2.31 19.55 -3.47
CA ILE A 433 -3.53 19.60 -2.67
C ILE A 433 -3.65 18.38 -1.76
N LEU A 434 -3.47 17.16 -2.26
CA LEU A 434 -3.68 15.94 -1.49
C LEU A 434 -2.54 15.63 -0.51
N TYR A 435 -1.31 16.08 -0.80
CA TYR A 435 -0.17 15.85 0.09
C TYR A 435 0.13 17.04 1.01
N MET A 436 0.09 18.29 0.52
CA MET A 436 0.41 19.46 1.34
C MET A 436 -0.84 20.03 2.03
N VAL A 437 -1.89 20.33 1.26
CA VAL A 437 -3.09 21.02 1.80
C VAL A 437 -3.92 20.08 2.67
N ALA A 438 -4.10 18.82 2.24
CA ALA A 438 -4.89 17.83 2.95
C ALA A 438 -4.17 17.16 4.12
N ALA A 439 -2.90 17.49 4.41
CA ALA A 439 -2.14 16.84 5.48
C ALA A 439 -2.86 16.83 6.86
N PRO A 440 -3.43 17.95 7.35
CA PRO A 440 -4.18 17.94 8.60
C PRO A 440 -5.44 17.07 8.54
N PHE A 441 -6.13 17.09 7.40
CA PHE A 441 -7.31 16.26 7.17
C PHE A 441 -6.94 14.78 7.21
N ASN A 442 -5.89 14.37 6.50
CA ASN A 442 -5.42 12.98 6.46
C ASN A 442 -5.04 12.47 7.86
N PHE A 443 -4.31 13.28 8.65
CA PHE A 443 -3.94 12.92 10.01
C PHE A 443 -5.17 12.63 10.89
N ILE A 444 -6.19 13.49 10.84
CA ILE A 444 -7.43 13.32 11.60
C ILE A 444 -8.25 12.15 11.05
N ALA A 445 -8.36 12.04 9.72
CA ALA A 445 -9.10 10.98 9.06
C ALA A 445 -8.54 9.60 9.44
N ASN A 446 -7.21 9.44 9.50
CA ASN A 446 -6.56 8.19 9.92
C ASN A 446 -7.00 7.77 11.33
N LEU A 447 -6.99 8.70 12.30
CA LEU A 447 -7.45 8.41 13.68
C LEU A 447 -8.93 7.99 13.70
N VAL A 448 -9.78 8.65 12.93
CA VAL A 448 -11.22 8.37 12.89
C VAL A 448 -11.50 7.01 12.23
N VAL A 449 -10.87 6.75 11.09
CA VAL A 449 -11.04 5.49 10.34
C VAL A 449 -10.52 4.31 11.15
N ASN A 450 -9.36 4.43 11.79
CA ASN A 450 -8.82 3.36 12.62
C ASN A 450 -9.63 3.14 13.89
N ARG A 451 -10.18 4.21 14.50
CA ARG A 451 -11.13 4.04 15.60
C ARG A 451 -12.36 3.26 15.15
N PHE A 452 -12.90 3.58 13.97
CA PHE A 452 -14.02 2.83 13.40
C PHE A 452 -13.65 1.36 13.19
N ASN A 453 -12.47 1.08 12.63
CA ASN A 453 -11.98 -0.29 12.47
C ASN A 453 -11.91 -1.03 13.81
N HIS A 454 -11.35 -0.43 14.86
CA HIS A 454 -11.28 -1.05 16.19
C HIS A 454 -12.66 -1.37 16.77
N LEU A 455 -13.64 -0.48 16.59
CA LEU A 455 -15.01 -0.73 17.04
C LEU A 455 -15.63 -1.96 16.34
N THR A 456 -15.37 -2.13 15.04
CA THR A 456 -15.85 -3.31 14.30
C THR A 456 -15.23 -4.61 14.80
N GLU A 457 -13.98 -4.59 15.28
CA GLU A 457 -13.31 -5.75 15.87
C GLU A 457 -13.95 -6.13 17.21
N PHE A 458 -14.23 -5.16 18.08
CA PHE A 458 -14.91 -5.43 19.36
C PHE A 458 -16.35 -5.93 19.17
N GLU A 459 -17.04 -5.48 18.13
CA GLU A 459 -18.37 -5.97 17.78
C GLU A 459 -18.33 -7.42 17.29
N ALA A 460 -17.34 -7.77 16.46
CA ALA A 460 -17.10 -9.14 16.02
C ALA A 460 -16.65 -10.07 17.18
N ASP A 461 -15.81 -9.58 18.10
CA ASP A 461 -15.42 -10.30 19.33
C ASP A 461 -16.63 -10.65 20.19
N ARG A 462 -17.52 -9.68 20.40
CA ARG A 462 -18.76 -9.89 21.15
C ARG A 462 -19.68 -10.87 20.44
N TYR A 463 -19.75 -10.86 19.10
CA TYR A 463 -20.51 -11.85 18.35
C TYR A 463 -20.04 -13.28 18.66
N THR A 464 -18.73 -13.54 18.70
CA THR A 464 -18.16 -14.84 19.08
C THR A 464 -18.63 -15.31 20.46
N VAL A 465 -18.76 -14.38 21.42
CA VAL A 465 -19.33 -14.69 22.75
C VAL A 465 -20.81 -15.03 22.65
N THR A 466 -21.59 -14.31 21.84
CA THR A 466 -23.03 -14.56 21.70
C THR A 466 -23.36 -15.93 21.08
N VAL A 467 -22.50 -16.46 20.22
CA VAL A 467 -22.66 -17.79 19.62
C VAL A 467 -22.10 -18.92 20.51
N GLY A 468 -21.63 -18.61 21.72
CA GLY A 468 -21.20 -19.58 22.72
C GLY A 468 -19.76 -20.08 22.58
N LEU A 469 -18.90 -19.38 21.84
CA LEU A 469 -17.49 -19.73 21.62
C LEU A 469 -16.50 -18.80 22.34
N GLY A 470 -17.00 -18.01 23.30
CA GLY A 470 -16.20 -17.05 24.08
C GLY A 470 -14.99 -17.67 24.80
N PRO A 471 -15.14 -18.78 25.56
CA PRO A 471 -14.02 -19.41 26.25
C PRO A 471 -12.89 -19.89 25.31
N GLU A 472 -13.25 -20.49 24.18
CA GLU A 472 -12.31 -20.97 23.17
C GLU A 472 -11.61 -19.81 22.47
N PHE A 473 -12.33 -18.71 22.22
CA PHE A 473 -11.77 -17.48 21.66
C PHE A 473 -10.80 -16.80 22.64
N CYS A 474 -11.16 -16.72 23.92
CA CYS A 474 -10.26 -16.25 24.99
C CYS A 474 -8.99 -17.10 25.06
N SER A 475 -9.12 -18.43 24.98
CA SER A 475 -7.98 -19.35 24.96
C SER A 475 -7.09 -19.12 23.74
N PHE A 476 -7.69 -18.93 22.56
CA PHE A 476 -6.97 -18.59 21.33
C PHE A 476 -6.19 -17.27 21.46
N TRP A 477 -6.83 -16.19 21.91
CA TRP A 477 -6.17 -14.89 22.07
C TRP A 477 -5.11 -14.87 23.17
N LYS A 478 -5.31 -15.60 24.29
CA LYS A 478 -4.27 -15.76 25.31
C LYS A 478 -3.03 -16.41 24.72
N LYS A 479 -3.20 -17.53 23.99
CA LYS A 479 -2.10 -18.25 23.33
C LYS A 479 -1.38 -17.39 22.29
N LEU A 480 -2.12 -16.57 21.54
CA LEU A 480 -1.54 -15.67 20.55
C LEU A 480 -0.84 -14.48 21.23
N SER A 481 -1.42 -13.93 22.30
CA SER A 481 -0.79 -12.87 23.11
C SER A 481 0.49 -13.34 23.78
N ASP A 482 0.57 -14.61 24.19
CA ASP A 482 1.81 -15.18 24.74
C ASP A 482 2.93 -15.26 23.69
N ARG A 483 2.60 -15.23 22.39
CA ARG A 483 3.58 -15.22 21.29
C ARG A 483 3.99 -13.82 20.88
N ILE A 484 3.18 -12.80 21.18
CA ILE A 484 3.44 -11.42 20.78
C ILE A 484 4.19 -10.74 21.93
N PRO A 485 5.50 -10.49 21.77
CA PRO A 485 6.38 -10.08 22.88
C PRO A 485 6.11 -8.66 23.40
N PHE A 486 5.62 -7.76 22.54
CA PHE A 486 5.50 -6.33 22.83
C PHE A 486 4.09 -5.84 22.54
N GLN A 487 3.56 -5.08 23.50
CA GLN A 487 2.27 -4.43 23.36
C GLN A 487 2.41 -3.11 22.59
N GLU A 488 1.31 -2.66 22.01
CA GLU A 488 1.26 -1.37 21.34
C GLU A 488 0.84 -0.26 22.31
N HIS A 489 1.50 0.89 22.22
CA HIS A 489 1.06 2.11 22.86
C HIS A 489 -0.27 2.56 22.22
N TRP A 490 -1.27 2.88 23.03
CA TRP A 490 -2.65 3.18 22.59
C TRP A 490 -2.73 4.21 21.44
N LEU A 491 -1.90 5.26 21.48
CA LEU A 491 -1.91 6.30 20.44
C LEU A 491 -1.30 5.80 19.13
N PHE A 492 -0.29 4.93 19.21
CA PHE A 492 0.28 4.31 18.03
C PHE A 492 -0.73 3.34 17.41
N SER A 493 -1.35 2.50 18.25
CA SER A 493 -2.39 1.59 17.79
C SER A 493 -3.57 2.31 17.15
N LEU A 494 -4.02 3.43 17.73
CA LEU A 494 -5.09 4.25 17.17
C LEU A 494 -4.70 4.92 15.84
N TYR A 495 -3.44 5.28 15.63
CA TYR A 495 -2.99 5.98 14.43
C TYR A 495 -2.60 5.04 13.28
N GLN A 496 -1.93 3.93 13.60
CA GLN A 496 -1.29 3.06 12.62
C GLN A 496 -1.96 1.68 12.51
N SER A 497 -2.43 1.11 13.61
CA SER A 497 -2.91 -0.27 13.64
C SER A 497 -4.37 -0.39 13.20
N THR A 498 -4.64 -1.27 12.25
CA THR A 498 -6.00 -1.56 11.79
C THR A 498 -6.82 -2.37 12.80
N HIS A 499 -6.15 -3.06 13.72
CA HIS A 499 -6.75 -3.83 14.80
C HIS A 499 -6.37 -3.22 16.16
N PRO A 500 -7.25 -3.33 17.17
CA PRO A 500 -6.92 -2.92 18.52
C PRO A 500 -5.91 -3.89 19.15
N PRO A 501 -5.15 -3.47 20.15
CA PRO A 501 -4.18 -4.33 20.83
C PRO A 501 -4.85 -5.55 21.47
N HIS A 502 -4.15 -6.68 21.49
CA HIS A 502 -4.70 -7.94 22.01
C HIS A 502 -5.17 -7.86 23.47
N TYR A 503 -4.45 -7.11 24.31
CA TYR A 503 -4.84 -6.92 25.71
C TYR A 503 -6.18 -6.19 25.86
N GLU A 504 -6.46 -5.20 25.00
CA GLU A 504 -7.75 -4.49 25.00
C GLU A 504 -8.88 -5.44 24.60
N ARG A 505 -8.64 -6.33 23.63
CA ARG A 505 -9.60 -7.37 23.22
C ARG A 505 -9.87 -8.37 24.34
N LEU A 506 -8.81 -8.87 24.99
CA LEU A 506 -8.93 -9.78 26.14
C LEU A 506 -9.69 -9.14 27.31
N GLN A 507 -9.45 -7.85 27.55
CA GLN A 507 -10.17 -7.07 28.57
C GLN A 507 -11.65 -6.89 28.19
N ALA A 508 -11.95 -6.55 26.93
CA ALA A 508 -13.32 -6.39 26.44
C ALA A 508 -14.12 -7.69 26.50
N LEU A 509 -13.46 -8.83 26.28
CA LEU A 509 -14.04 -10.17 26.40
C LEU A 509 -14.20 -10.65 27.86
N ASN A 510 -13.71 -9.89 28.86
CA ASN A 510 -13.63 -10.30 30.26
C ASN A 510 -12.98 -11.69 30.44
N CYS A 511 -11.92 -11.98 29.69
CA CYS A 511 -11.22 -13.26 29.79
C CYS A 511 -10.48 -13.46 31.14
N SER A 512 -10.61 -12.52 32.08
CA SER A 512 -10.04 -12.46 33.43
C SER A 512 -10.85 -13.24 34.48
N GLY A 513 -11.27 -14.47 34.13
CA GLY A 513 -12.10 -15.30 35.02
C GLY A 513 -11.95 -16.80 34.75
N THR A 514 -10.76 -17.33 35.03
CA THR A 514 -10.53 -18.68 35.58
C THR A 514 -9.21 -18.66 36.33
#